data_AF-A0ABD3P5Y1-F1
#
_entry.id   AF-A0ABD3P5Y1-F1
#
_cell.length_a   1.000
_cell.length_b   1.000
_cell.length_c   1.000
_cell.angle_alpha   90.00
_cell.angle_beta   90.00
_cell.angle_gamma   90.00
#
_symmetry.space_group_name_H-M   'P 1'
#
loop_
_entity.id
_entity.type
_entity.pdbx_description
1 polymer ?
#
loop_
_entity_poly.entity_id
_entity_poly.type
_entity_poly.pdbx_seq_one_letter_code
_entity_poly.pdbx_strand_id
1 'polypeptide(L)'
;MDSSANRADSSPKAEDPPPPPAKNITIADGNVDEGECKQDDGTQDQQELPIEYQLHEVDLNNPNIDPLEYTFRRFVPIPKVYFWETADESNDFHQNLPIRVKLWHNTIYYLGVCLKKAESAGEIVANILGLNGGEFDYVTNTMTEEQWSQSRRNVEIRREESRRRQEEREMRENNERGEDEVVSDVGLSSRNVL
;
A
#
# COMPACT_ATOMS: atom_id res chain seq x y z
N MET A 1 59.17 -19.47 14.55
CA MET A 1 58.04 -19.21 15.48
C MET A 1 56.79 -19.41 14.66
N ASP A 2 56.32 -20.65 14.65
CA ASP A 2 55.24 -21.13 13.79
C ASP A 2 53.89 -20.75 14.39
N SER A 3 53.16 -19.88 13.69
CA SER A 3 51.80 -19.48 14.06
C SER A 3 50.84 -20.39 13.32
N SER A 4 50.56 -21.54 13.92
CA SER A 4 49.64 -22.54 13.40
C SER A 4 48.19 -22.03 13.44
N ALA A 5 47.54 -22.10 12.29
CA ALA A 5 46.14 -21.74 12.07
C ALA A 5 45.20 -22.72 12.80
N ASN A 6 44.37 -22.19 13.70
CA ASN A 6 43.21 -22.90 14.25
C ASN A 6 42.03 -22.77 13.27
N ARG A 7 41.88 -23.77 12.40
CA ARG A 7 40.71 -23.94 11.52
C ARG A 7 39.63 -24.63 12.35
N ALA A 8 38.64 -23.86 12.81
CA ALA A 8 37.48 -24.40 13.53
C ALA A 8 36.62 -25.21 12.57
N ASP A 9 36.68 -26.53 12.74
CA ASP A 9 35.90 -27.53 12.04
C ASP A 9 34.43 -27.42 12.49
N SER A 10 33.62 -26.69 11.72
CA SER A 10 32.19 -26.51 11.96
C SER A 10 31.44 -27.64 11.27
N SER A 11 31.51 -28.82 11.86
CA SER A 11 30.64 -29.94 11.49
C SER A 11 29.18 -29.57 11.83
N PRO A 12 28.23 -29.68 10.87
CA PRO A 12 26.82 -29.47 11.14
C PRO A 12 26.33 -30.57 12.08
N LYS A 13 25.91 -30.18 13.28
CA LYS A 13 25.17 -31.08 14.18
C LYS A 13 23.84 -31.42 13.52
N ALA A 14 23.71 -32.69 13.15
CA ALA A 14 22.42 -33.30 12.88
C ALA A 14 21.54 -33.18 14.13
N GLU A 15 20.36 -32.59 13.96
CA GLU A 15 19.04 -33.09 14.37
C GLU A 15 18.05 -31.91 14.38
N ASP A 16 17.82 -31.34 13.20
CA ASP A 16 16.57 -30.61 13.00
C ASP A 16 15.43 -31.64 13.03
N PRO A 17 14.40 -31.44 13.87
CA PRO A 17 13.27 -32.36 13.92
C PRO A 17 12.60 -32.41 12.54
N PRO A 18 12.17 -33.61 12.09
CA PRO A 18 11.51 -33.74 10.81
C PRO A 18 10.29 -32.79 10.77
N PRO A 19 10.05 -32.12 9.62
CA PRO A 19 8.90 -31.24 9.48
C PRO A 19 7.62 -32.02 9.83
N PRO A 20 6.65 -31.38 10.51
CA PRO A 20 5.39 -32.03 10.84
C PRO A 20 4.75 -32.56 9.55
N PRO A 21 4.14 -33.76 9.59
CA PRO A 21 3.49 -34.33 8.42
C PRO A 21 2.46 -33.34 7.89
N ALA A 22 2.52 -33.06 6.59
CA ALA A 22 1.54 -32.23 5.92
C ALA A 22 0.15 -32.76 6.26
N LYS A 23 -0.66 -31.94 6.94
CA LYS A 23 -2.07 -32.24 7.13
C LYS A 23 -2.69 -32.22 5.75
N ASN A 24 -2.92 -33.41 5.18
CA ASN A 24 -3.77 -33.57 4.02
C ASN A 24 -5.13 -33.00 4.39
N ILE A 25 -5.41 -31.78 3.92
CA ILE A 25 -6.75 -31.23 3.90
C ILE A 25 -7.49 -32.14 2.94
N THR A 26 -8.22 -33.10 3.49
CA THR A 26 -9.23 -33.84 2.77
C THR A 26 -10.31 -32.82 2.46
N ILE A 27 -10.18 -32.15 1.33
CA ILE A 27 -11.30 -31.49 0.67
C ILE A 27 -12.25 -32.65 0.40
N ALA A 28 -13.32 -32.74 1.19
CA ALA A 28 -14.38 -33.66 0.89
C ALA A 28 -14.81 -33.34 -0.54
N ASP A 29 -14.64 -34.31 -1.44
CA ASP A 29 -15.26 -34.32 -2.77
C ASP A 29 -16.77 -34.37 -2.55
N GLY A 30 -17.33 -33.21 -2.20
CA GLY A 30 -18.73 -32.92 -2.30
C GLY A 30 -19.04 -32.92 -3.78
N ASN A 31 -19.53 -34.07 -4.24
CA ASN A 31 -20.31 -34.29 -5.45
C ASN A 31 -20.93 -32.99 -5.95
N VAL A 32 -20.21 -32.28 -6.83
CA VAL A 32 -20.72 -31.12 -7.55
C VAL A 32 -21.65 -31.71 -8.59
N ASP A 33 -22.90 -31.87 -8.17
CA ASP A 33 -24.03 -32.02 -9.08
C ASP A 33 -23.89 -30.94 -10.14
N GLU A 34 -23.72 -31.35 -11.40
CA GLU A 34 -23.75 -30.49 -12.57
C GLU A 34 -25.18 -29.96 -12.75
N GLY A 35 -25.65 -29.20 -11.77
CA GLY A 35 -26.84 -28.39 -11.88
C GLY A 35 -26.53 -27.30 -12.88
N GLU A 36 -27.06 -27.44 -14.09
CA GLU A 36 -27.19 -26.39 -15.09
C GLU A 36 -27.41 -25.05 -14.39
N CYS A 37 -26.35 -24.25 -14.35
CA CYS A 37 -26.40 -22.88 -13.89
C CYS A 37 -27.18 -22.14 -14.97
N LYS A 38 -28.51 -22.11 -14.83
CA LYS A 38 -29.37 -21.21 -15.58
C LYS A 38 -28.79 -19.81 -15.35
N GLN A 39 -28.21 -19.26 -16.42
CA GLN A 39 -27.92 -17.83 -16.53
C GLN A 39 -29.27 -17.12 -16.48
N ASP A 40 -29.72 -16.86 -15.27
CA ASP A 40 -30.78 -15.92 -15.00
C ASP A 40 -30.18 -14.55 -15.32
N ASP A 41 -30.47 -14.04 -16.51
CA ASP A 41 -30.23 -12.67 -16.97
C ASP A 41 -31.14 -11.71 -16.17
N GLY A 42 -31.07 -11.85 -14.85
CA GLY A 42 -31.70 -10.99 -13.88
C GLY A 42 -30.96 -9.68 -13.95
N THR A 43 -31.55 -8.73 -14.66
CA THR A 43 -31.31 -7.30 -14.48
C THR A 43 -31.60 -6.99 -13.00
N GLN A 44 -30.63 -7.25 -12.13
CA GLN A 44 -30.69 -6.92 -10.73
C GLN A 44 -30.71 -5.40 -10.68
N ASP A 45 -31.83 -4.84 -10.20
CA ASP A 45 -31.87 -3.49 -9.67
C ASP A 45 -30.73 -3.39 -8.65
N GLN A 46 -29.60 -2.83 -9.10
CA GLN A 46 -28.44 -2.60 -8.25
C GLN A 46 -28.90 -1.65 -7.17
N GLN A 47 -29.27 -2.19 -6.01
CA GLN A 47 -29.33 -1.39 -4.79
C GLN A 47 -27.96 -0.75 -4.67
N GLU A 48 -27.91 0.56 -4.95
CA GLU A 48 -26.70 1.37 -4.90
C GLU A 48 -26.15 1.27 -3.47
N LEU A 49 -25.26 0.30 -3.27
CA LEU A 49 -24.54 0.18 -2.01
C LEU A 49 -23.70 1.46 -1.86
N PRO A 50 -23.63 2.02 -0.63
CA PRO A 50 -22.76 3.15 -0.35
C PRO A 50 -21.36 2.90 -0.89
N ILE A 51 -20.72 3.95 -1.39
CA ILE A 51 -19.48 3.88 -2.18
C ILE A 51 -18.35 3.16 -1.44
N GLU A 52 -18.36 3.19 -0.11
CA GLU A 52 -17.42 2.53 0.78
C GLU A 52 -17.48 1.00 0.73
N TYR A 53 -18.64 0.44 0.38
CA TYR A 53 -18.84 -1.00 0.23
C TYR A 53 -18.62 -1.49 -1.20
N GLN A 54 -18.40 -0.57 -2.14
CA GLN A 54 -18.07 -0.95 -3.51
C GLN A 54 -16.60 -1.38 -3.56
N LEU A 55 -16.35 -2.55 -4.15
CA LEU A 55 -15.01 -3.09 -4.32
C LEU A 55 -14.44 -2.66 -5.67
N HIS A 56 -13.13 -2.47 -5.75
CA HIS A 56 -12.49 -2.23 -7.03
C HIS A 56 -12.47 -3.56 -7.80
N GLU A 57 -13.18 -3.62 -8.92
CA GLU A 57 -13.11 -4.77 -9.81
C GLU A 57 -11.72 -4.82 -10.43
N VAL A 58 -11.09 -6.00 -10.34
CA VAL A 58 -9.75 -6.25 -10.83
C VAL A 58 -9.87 -7.34 -11.87
N ASP A 59 -9.42 -7.05 -13.08
CA ASP A 59 -9.30 -8.08 -14.10
C ASP A 59 -8.13 -9.03 -13.77
N LEU A 60 -8.48 -10.17 -13.17
CA LEU A 60 -7.52 -11.23 -12.84
C LEU A 60 -6.98 -11.97 -14.07
N ASN A 61 -7.59 -11.75 -15.26
CA ASN A 61 -7.14 -12.35 -16.50
C ASN A 61 -6.11 -11.47 -17.24
N ASN A 62 -5.74 -10.31 -16.69
CA ASN A 62 -4.72 -9.46 -17.27
C ASN A 62 -3.35 -10.17 -17.22
N PRO A 63 -2.72 -10.48 -18.38
CA PRO A 63 -1.46 -11.23 -18.42
C PRO A 63 -0.27 -10.46 -17.84
N ASN A 64 -0.42 -9.15 -17.62
CA ASN A 64 0.62 -8.29 -17.06
C ASN A 64 0.44 -7.99 -15.56
N ILE A 65 -0.45 -8.69 -14.85
CA ILE A 65 -0.61 -8.51 -13.40
C ILE A 65 0.62 -9.07 -12.67
N ASP A 66 1.13 -8.33 -11.68
CA ASP A 66 2.24 -8.82 -10.84
C ASP A 66 1.77 -10.07 -10.07
N PRO A 67 2.51 -11.18 -10.05
CA PRO A 67 2.18 -12.36 -9.25
C PRO A 67 1.89 -12.05 -7.76
N LEU A 68 2.60 -11.08 -7.18
CA LEU A 68 2.37 -10.64 -5.82
C LEU A 68 1.01 -9.94 -5.73
N GLU A 69 0.73 -9.02 -6.64
CA GLU A 69 -0.56 -8.33 -6.73
C GLU A 69 -1.72 -9.31 -6.96
N TYR A 70 -1.54 -10.33 -7.81
CA TYR A 70 -2.52 -11.40 -8.04
C TYR A 70 -2.84 -12.13 -6.73
N THR A 71 -1.82 -12.56 -5.99
CA THR A 71 -2.05 -13.26 -4.72
C THR A 71 -2.77 -12.38 -3.71
N PHE A 72 -2.38 -11.12 -3.56
CA PHE A 72 -3.07 -10.20 -2.66
C PHE A 72 -4.52 -9.96 -3.09
N ARG A 73 -4.76 -9.64 -4.35
CA ARG A 73 -6.11 -9.32 -4.85
C ARG A 73 -7.04 -10.53 -4.84
N ARG A 74 -6.51 -11.76 -4.85
CA ARG A 74 -7.30 -12.99 -4.70
C ARG A 74 -7.80 -13.21 -3.26
N PHE A 75 -7.07 -12.74 -2.24
CA PHE A 75 -7.42 -12.97 -0.83
C PHE A 75 -7.95 -11.73 -0.10
N VAL A 76 -7.55 -10.55 -0.54
CA VAL A 76 -7.88 -9.28 0.10
C VAL A 76 -8.60 -8.40 -0.92
N PRO A 77 -9.93 -8.28 -0.86
CA PRO A 77 -10.66 -7.36 -1.71
C PRO A 77 -10.30 -5.93 -1.33
N ILE A 78 -9.94 -5.12 -2.34
CA ILE A 78 -9.59 -3.71 -2.15
C ILE A 78 -10.88 -2.89 -2.30
N PRO A 79 -11.30 -2.15 -1.28
CA PRO A 79 -12.42 -1.23 -1.41
C PRO A 79 -12.08 -0.10 -2.39
N LYS A 80 -13.07 0.40 -3.14
CA LYS A 80 -12.87 1.54 -4.06
C LYS A 80 -12.45 2.80 -3.30
N VAL A 81 -13.08 3.01 -2.16
CA VAL A 81 -12.83 4.14 -1.27
C VAL A 81 -12.71 3.58 0.13
N TYR A 82 -11.62 3.92 0.82
CA TYR A 82 -11.48 3.51 2.20
C TYR A 82 -12.37 4.37 3.09
N PHE A 83 -12.94 3.78 4.15
CA PHE A 83 -13.87 4.48 5.04
C PHE A 83 -13.27 5.76 5.67
N TRP A 84 -11.95 5.88 5.76
CA TRP A 84 -11.27 7.06 6.30
C TRP A 84 -11.13 8.21 5.28
N GLU A 85 -11.29 7.92 3.99
CA GLU A 85 -11.33 8.94 2.94
C GLU A 85 -12.71 9.59 2.85
N THR A 86 -13.76 8.86 3.23
CA THR A 86 -15.14 9.35 3.36
C THR A 86 -15.54 9.71 4.80
N ALA A 87 -14.58 9.69 5.73
CA ALA A 87 -14.78 10.05 7.13
C ALA A 87 -14.84 11.57 7.33
N ASP A 88 -15.81 12.22 6.70
CA ASP A 88 -16.16 13.60 7.06
C ASP A 88 -16.96 13.65 8.36
N GLU A 89 -16.80 14.73 9.12
CA GLU A 89 -17.55 14.98 10.37
C GLU A 89 -19.08 15.03 10.14
N SER A 90 -19.49 15.33 8.91
CA SER A 90 -20.88 15.38 8.45
C SER A 90 -21.49 14.01 8.15
N ASN A 91 -20.71 12.93 8.10
CA ASN A 91 -21.19 11.60 7.73
C ASN A 91 -21.68 10.82 8.96
N ASP A 92 -22.96 10.43 8.98
CA ASP A 92 -23.60 9.67 10.08
C ASP A 92 -22.87 8.35 10.37
N PHE A 93 -22.27 7.73 9.35
CA PHE A 93 -21.47 6.52 9.51
C PHE A 93 -20.24 6.74 10.37
N HIS A 94 -19.58 7.89 10.24
CA HIS A 94 -18.39 8.19 11.03
C HIS A 94 -18.74 8.37 12.51
N GLN A 95 -19.91 8.95 12.82
CA GLN A 95 -20.38 9.11 14.20
C GLN A 95 -20.76 7.78 14.85
N ASN A 96 -21.28 6.83 14.07
CA ASN A 96 -21.74 5.53 14.57
C ASN A 96 -20.65 4.46 14.70
N LEU A 97 -19.40 4.74 14.28
CA LEU A 97 -18.30 3.79 14.40
C LEU A 97 -17.91 3.53 15.87
N PRO A 98 -17.79 2.26 16.30
CA PRO A 98 -17.33 1.93 17.65
C PRO A 98 -15.96 2.53 17.95
N ILE A 99 -15.81 3.15 19.12
CA ILE A 99 -14.56 3.81 19.56
C ILE A 99 -13.34 2.87 19.48
N ARG A 100 -13.55 1.56 19.70
CA ARG A 100 -12.48 0.55 19.59
C ARG A 100 -11.86 0.50 18.20
N VAL A 101 -12.67 0.61 17.16
CA VAL A 101 -12.21 0.59 15.75
C VAL A 101 -11.39 1.86 15.47
N LYS A 102 -11.89 3.03 15.89
CA LYS A 102 -11.15 4.31 15.76
C LYS A 102 -9.80 4.26 16.46
N LEU A 103 -9.77 3.73 17.69
CA LEU A 103 -8.55 3.60 18.48
C LEU A 103 -7.54 2.67 17.80
N TRP A 104 -7.97 1.52 17.30
CA TRP A 104 -7.09 0.59 16.58
C TRP A 104 -6.47 1.23 15.34
N HIS A 105 -7.26 1.95 14.53
CA HIS A 105 -6.72 2.65 13.36
C HIS A 105 -5.73 3.74 13.74
N ASN A 106 -6.03 4.54 14.78
CA ASN A 106 -5.08 5.52 15.29
C ASN A 106 -3.77 4.84 15.72
N THR A 107 -3.84 3.67 16.37
CA THR A 107 -2.62 2.95 16.79
C THR A 107 -1.78 2.49 15.60
N ILE A 108 -2.39 1.99 14.53
CA ILE A 108 -1.69 1.60 13.30
C ILE A 108 -1.07 2.81 12.61
N TYR A 109 -1.82 3.91 12.52
CA TYR A 109 -1.32 5.16 11.95
C TYR A 109 -0.08 5.65 12.69
N TYR A 110 -0.14 5.76 14.02
CA TYR A 110 1.01 6.17 14.82
C TYR A 110 2.17 5.18 14.72
N LEU A 111 1.92 3.87 14.68
CA LEU A 111 2.96 2.88 14.49
C LEU A 111 3.68 3.07 13.15
N GLY A 112 2.94 3.32 12.07
CA GLY A 112 3.51 3.64 10.76
C GLY A 112 4.37 4.91 10.77
N VAL A 113 3.91 5.96 11.45
CA VAL A 113 4.69 7.20 11.63
C VAL A 113 5.96 6.95 12.46
N CYS A 114 5.86 6.17 13.54
CA CYS A 114 6.99 5.78 14.36
C CYS A 114 8.02 4.95 13.59
N LEU A 115 7.58 4.01 12.76
CA LEU A 115 8.45 3.21 11.91
C LEU A 115 9.21 4.07 10.90
N LYS A 116 8.54 5.00 10.21
CA LYS A 116 9.20 5.95 9.30
C LYS A 116 10.24 6.82 10.01
N LYS A 117 9.94 7.27 11.23
CA LYS A 117 10.90 8.02 12.05
C LYS A 117 12.06 7.13 12.52
N ALA A 118 11.78 5.90 12.94
CA ALA A 118 12.81 4.94 13.34
C ALA A 118 13.73 4.59 12.17
N GLU A 119 13.21 4.48 10.95
CA GLU A 119 13.99 4.29 9.72
C GLU A 119 14.93 5.47 9.49
N SER A 120 14.42 6.71 9.54
CA SER A 120 15.26 7.91 9.40
C SER A 120 16.33 8.04 10.51
N ALA A 121 16.00 7.66 11.74
CA ALA A 121 16.95 7.65 12.84
C ALA A 121 17.99 6.53 12.69
N GLY A 122 17.56 5.37 12.21
CA GLY A 122 18.40 4.23 11.90
C GLY A 122 19.41 4.54 10.80
N GLU A 123 19.02 5.28 9.77
CA GLU A 123 19.92 5.75 8.72
C GLU A 123 21.04 6.63 9.28
N ILE A 124 20.71 7.58 10.17
CA ILE A 124 21.69 8.45 10.82
C ILE A 124 22.66 7.63 11.68
N VAL A 125 22.14 6.72 12.51
CA VAL A 125 22.97 5.88 13.39
C VAL A 125 23.84 4.92 12.57
N ALA A 126 23.31 4.32 11.50
CA ALA A 126 24.04 3.45 10.61
C ALA A 126 25.16 4.19 9.86
N ASN A 127 24.91 5.43 9.43
CA ASN A 127 25.92 6.30 8.82
C ASN A 127 27.03 6.67 9.82
N ILE A 128 26.68 7.03 11.06
CA ILE A 128 27.68 7.39 12.10
C ILE A 128 28.53 6.18 12.50
N LEU A 129 27.92 5.00 12.65
CA LEU A 129 28.62 3.77 13.00
C LEU A 129 29.40 3.16 11.83
N GLY A 130 29.31 3.73 10.63
CA GLY A 130 29.94 3.18 9.43
C GLY A 130 29.37 1.82 9.00
N LEU A 131 28.24 1.40 9.58
CA LEU A 131 27.52 0.18 9.18
C LEU A 131 26.87 0.33 7.81
N ASN A 132 26.75 1.56 7.30
CA ASN A 132 26.28 1.83 5.95
C ASN A 132 27.36 1.64 4.87
N GLY A 133 28.58 1.23 5.24
CA GLY A 133 29.51 0.55 4.32
C GLY A 133 28.97 -0.84 4.01
N GLY A 134 27.83 -0.86 3.31
CA GLY A 134 27.05 -2.06 3.05
C GLY A 134 27.72 -2.97 2.04
N GLU A 135 27.25 -4.21 1.96
CA GLU A 135 27.67 -5.21 0.98
C GLU A 135 27.61 -4.71 -0.48
N PHE A 136 26.97 -3.58 -0.75
CA PHE A 136 26.90 -2.92 -2.05
C PHE A 136 28.00 -1.89 -2.33
N ASP A 137 28.95 -1.67 -1.43
CA ASP A 137 30.05 -0.72 -1.65
C ASP A 137 30.93 -1.11 -2.85
N TYR A 138 30.97 -2.40 -3.23
CA TYR A 138 31.64 -2.79 -4.46
C TYR A 138 30.93 -2.25 -5.72
N VAL A 139 29.60 -2.09 -5.68
CA VAL A 139 28.81 -1.57 -6.82
C VAL A 139 29.10 -0.09 -7.00
N THR A 140 29.14 0.68 -5.92
CA THR A 140 29.45 2.11 -5.96
C THR A 140 30.91 2.37 -6.35
N ASN A 141 31.84 1.52 -5.89
CA ASN A 141 33.26 1.60 -6.24
C ASN A 141 33.59 1.13 -7.67
N THR A 142 32.73 0.31 -8.30
CA THR A 142 32.93 -0.15 -9.69
C THR A 142 32.20 0.70 -10.73
N MET A 143 31.31 1.59 -10.32
CA MET A 143 30.62 2.50 -11.23
C MET A 143 31.57 3.59 -11.75
N THR A 144 31.57 3.81 -13.07
CA THR A 144 32.33 4.91 -13.67
C THR A 144 31.64 6.26 -13.44
N GLU A 145 32.41 7.35 -13.56
CA GLU A 145 31.92 8.72 -13.38
C GLU A 145 30.72 9.02 -14.31
N GLU A 146 30.75 8.52 -15.55
CA GLU A 146 29.65 8.73 -16.50
C GLU A 146 28.35 8.06 -16.03
N GLN A 147 28.45 6.83 -15.52
CA GLN A 147 27.30 6.07 -15.00
C GLN A 147 26.71 6.74 -13.75
N TRP A 148 27.56 7.29 -12.88
CA TRP A 148 27.12 8.10 -11.75
C TRP A 148 26.38 9.37 -12.18
N SER A 149 26.88 10.06 -13.21
CA SER A 149 26.20 11.25 -13.74
C SER A 149 24.83 10.92 -14.32
N GLN A 150 24.71 9.79 -15.04
CA GLN A 150 23.45 9.32 -15.61
C GLN A 150 22.46 8.91 -14.53
N SER A 151 22.94 8.19 -13.51
CA SER A 151 22.12 7.80 -12.36
C SER A 151 21.55 9.02 -11.63
N ARG A 152 22.41 10.01 -11.32
CA ARG A 152 21.97 11.27 -10.70
C ARG A 152 20.93 11.99 -11.56
N ARG A 153 21.15 12.08 -12.87
CA ARG A 153 20.20 12.71 -13.80
C ARG A 153 18.84 11.99 -13.82
N ASN A 154 18.83 10.66 -13.80
CA ASN A 154 17.59 9.88 -13.76
C ASN A 154 16.82 10.06 -12.45
N VAL A 155 17.53 10.12 -11.32
CA VAL A 155 16.94 10.39 -10.01
C VAL A 155 16.34 11.80 -9.97
N GLU A 156 17.05 12.80 -10.49
CA GLU A 156 16.57 14.19 -10.62
C GLU A 156 15.26 14.24 -11.43
N ILE A 157 15.23 13.59 -12.59
CA ILE A 157 14.04 13.54 -13.47
C ILE A 157 12.84 12.93 -12.74
N ARG A 158 13.02 11.79 -12.05
CA ARG A 158 11.93 11.14 -11.30
C ARG A 158 11.43 12.01 -10.15
N ARG A 159 12.34 12.71 -9.48
CA ARG A 159 12.02 13.62 -8.38
C ARG A 159 11.21 14.81 -8.89
N GLU A 160 11.60 15.38 -10.02
CA GLU A 160 10.90 16.49 -10.66
C GLU A 160 9.52 16.07 -11.19
N GLU A 161 9.41 14.87 -11.78
CA GLU A 161 8.11 14.33 -12.21
C GLU A 161 7.17 14.10 -11.02
N SER A 162 7.70 13.56 -9.91
CA SER A 162 6.92 13.37 -8.68
C SER A 162 6.46 14.70 -8.09
N ARG A 163 7.34 15.72 -8.07
CA ARG A 163 7.00 17.07 -7.63
C ARG A 163 5.91 17.69 -8.52
N ARG A 164 6.04 17.57 -9.85
CA ARG A 164 5.05 18.10 -10.79
C ARG A 164 3.67 17.46 -10.60
N ARG A 165 3.61 16.14 -10.40
CA ARG A 165 2.34 15.43 -10.11
C ARG A 165 1.72 15.88 -8.79
N GLN A 166 2.55 16.22 -7.80
CA GLN A 166 2.07 16.73 -6.53
C GLN A 166 1.54 18.16 -6.66
N GLU A 167 2.27 19.04 -7.33
CA GLU A 167 1.82 20.41 -7.65
C GLU A 167 0.53 20.41 -8.48
N GLU A 168 0.38 19.50 -9.43
CA GLU A 168 -0.84 19.33 -10.23
C GLU A 168 -2.04 18.89 -9.39
N ARG A 169 -1.82 17.99 -8.41
CA ARG A 169 -2.85 17.61 -7.43
C ARG A 169 -3.25 18.79 -6.54
N GLU A 170 -2.27 19.52 -6.01
CA GLU A 170 -2.52 20.69 -5.15
C GLU A 170 -3.24 21.82 -5.90
N MET A 171 -2.88 22.08 -7.17
CA MET A 171 -3.59 23.05 -8.01
C MET A 171 -5.03 22.64 -8.28
N ARG A 172 -5.27 21.34 -8.54
CA ARG A 172 -6.62 20.82 -8.74
C ARG A 172 -7.48 21.01 -7.48
N GLU A 173 -6.97 20.64 -6.32
CA GLU A 173 -7.66 20.81 -5.04
C GLU A 173 -7.94 22.29 -4.72
N ASN A 174 -7.01 23.20 -5.02
CA ASN A 174 -7.22 24.64 -4.83
C ASN A 174 -8.23 25.22 -5.82
N ASN A 175 -8.27 24.76 -7.07
CA ASN A 175 -9.26 25.21 -8.04
C ASN A 175 -10.67 24.78 -7.63
N GLU A 176 -10.83 23.52 -7.20
CA GLU A 176 -12.10 22.99 -6.68
C GLU A 176 -12.58 23.82 -5.46
N ARG A 177 -11.69 24.18 -4.52
CA ARG A 177 -12.04 25.06 -3.38
C ARG A 177 -12.45 26.48 -3.78
N GLY A 178 -11.84 27.05 -4.81
CA GLY A 178 -12.15 28.41 -5.28
C GLY A 178 -13.51 28.51 -5.94
N GLU A 179 -13.95 27.46 -6.64
CA GLU A 179 -15.28 27.41 -7.26
C GLU A 179 -16.40 27.39 -6.22
N ASP A 180 -16.22 26.66 -5.12
CA ASP A 180 -17.18 26.62 -4.00
C ASP A 180 -17.34 27.98 -3.31
N GLU A 181 -16.25 28.75 -3.18
CA GLU A 181 -16.31 30.10 -2.59
C GLU A 181 -17.12 31.07 -3.48
N VAL A 182 -16.90 31.05 -4.80
CA VAL A 182 -17.60 31.94 -5.75
C VAL A 182 -19.10 31.65 -5.83
N VAL A 183 -19.51 30.38 -5.72
CA VAL A 183 -20.94 30.00 -5.72
C VAL A 183 -21.66 30.53 -4.47
N SER A 184 -20.97 30.63 -3.33
CA SER A 184 -21.55 31.12 -2.08
C SER A 184 -21.90 32.62 -2.11
N ASP A 185 -21.10 33.44 -2.82
CA ASP A 185 -21.30 34.90 -2.90
C ASP A 185 -22.45 35.32 -3.83
N VAL A 186 -22.74 34.53 -4.87
CA VAL A 186 -23.83 34.85 -5.83
C VAL A 186 -25.22 34.51 -5.24
N GLY A 187 -25.30 33.58 -4.29
CA GLY A 187 -26.56 33.09 -3.71
C GLY A 187 -27.27 34.03 -2.72
N LEU A 188 -26.59 35.07 -2.20
CA LEU A 188 -27.14 35.93 -1.15
C LEU A 188 -27.81 37.22 -1.67
N SER A 189 -27.69 37.55 -2.96
CA SER A 189 -28.16 38.84 -3.51
C SER A 189 -29.66 38.88 -3.88
N SER A 190 -30.34 37.74 -4.00
CA SER A 190 -31.70 37.68 -4.60
C SER A 190 -32.88 37.65 -3.62
N ARG A 191 -32.70 37.93 -2.31
CA ARG A 191 -33.76 37.72 -1.30
C ARG A 191 -34.37 38.97 -0.64
N ASN A 192 -34.09 40.18 -1.10
CA ASN A 192 -34.75 41.39 -0.57
C ASN A 192 -35.24 42.33 -1.69
N VAL A 193 -36.38 42.00 -2.29
CA VAL A 193 -37.24 42.99 -2.96
C VAL A 193 -38.70 42.64 -2.64
N LEU A 194 -39.20 43.21 -1.55
CA LEU A 194 -40.63 43.33 -1.23
C LEU A 194 -40.87 44.76 -0.74
#